data_AF-A0A377JL26-F1
#
_entry.id   AF-A0A377JL26-F1
#
_cell.length_a   1.000
_cell.length_b   1.000
_cell.length_c   1.000
_cell.angle_alpha   90.00
_cell.angle_beta   90.00
_cell.angle_gamma   90.00
#
_symmetry.space_group_name_H-M   'P 1'
#
loop_
_entity.id
_entity.type
_entity.pdbx_description
1 polymer ?
#
loop_
_entity_poly.entity_id
_entity_poly.type
_entity_poly.pdbx_seq_one_letter_code
_entity_poly.pdbx_strand_id
1 'polypeptide(L)'
;MKPILEILPQEQRALYPHLAQITGLGFVLFGGTAIALQLGHRQSVDFDFFTHKSIDRSQKTLLTLEGIKVGTILQQEKDTLVFMTESKVKLSFFGDMDFVSKAKATQTDDGILRIADMQSLLATKLKATCDRAEYKDYFDIATILRQTDISLKNALNDVGVFFGSDFPLVQILKGLTYFDDGDLHRLTEQDKKLLIKESKEASQWLSAAYELQAKFDRVLGNIERTSDEKQREKFLQKAESLCKEAQGKHIRLDSKRVGRLDKYSKRIGINKDKGLGEE
;
A
#
# COMPACT_ATOMS: atom_id res chain seq x y z
N MET A 1 0.31 7.79 17.90
CA MET A 1 -0.96 8.25 17.31
C MET A 1 -2.10 7.86 18.25
N LYS A 2 -2.95 8.82 18.62
CA LYS A 2 -4.11 8.55 19.48
C LYS A 2 -5.29 8.02 18.63
N PRO A 3 -5.79 6.81 18.89
CA PRO A 3 -6.90 6.23 18.14
C PRO A 3 -8.24 6.87 18.53
N ILE A 4 -9.13 7.08 17.56
CA ILE A 4 -10.50 7.58 17.74
C ILE A 4 -11.40 6.39 18.07
N LEU A 5 -11.55 6.04 19.35
CA LEU A 5 -12.30 4.85 19.77
C LEU A 5 -13.82 5.07 19.74
N GLU A 6 -14.26 6.33 19.75
CA GLU A 6 -15.67 6.74 19.72
C GLU A 6 -16.37 6.33 18.42
N ILE A 7 -15.61 6.17 17.32
CA ILE A 7 -16.14 5.72 16.02
C ILE A 7 -16.47 4.23 16.00
N LEU A 8 -15.89 3.44 16.91
CA LEU A 8 -16.15 2.01 16.97
C LEU A 8 -17.53 1.74 17.57
N PRO A 9 -18.33 0.81 17.01
CA PRO A 9 -19.49 0.27 17.68
C PRO A 9 -19.12 -0.34 19.02
N GLN A 10 -20.12 -0.45 19.90
CA GLN A 10 -19.96 -0.87 21.29
C GLN A 10 -19.23 -2.22 21.41
N GLU A 11 -19.56 -3.18 20.55
CA GLU A 11 -19.03 -4.53 20.56
C GLU A 11 -17.54 -4.55 20.14
N GLN A 12 -17.15 -3.76 19.14
CA GLN A 12 -15.74 -3.60 18.75
C GLN A 12 -14.94 -2.87 19.83
N ARG A 13 -15.53 -1.85 20.45
CA ARG A 13 -14.89 -1.10 21.55
C ARG A 13 -14.66 -1.98 22.77
N ALA A 14 -15.60 -2.89 23.08
CA ALA A 14 -15.44 -3.85 24.16
C ALA A 14 -14.31 -4.87 23.90
N LEU A 15 -14.11 -5.28 22.64
CA LEU A 15 -12.99 -6.16 22.27
C LEU A 15 -11.63 -5.46 22.22
N TYR A 16 -11.62 -4.14 22.03
CA TYR A 16 -10.42 -3.36 21.76
C TYR A 16 -9.25 -3.64 22.72
N PRO A 17 -9.42 -3.65 24.07
CA PRO A 17 -8.32 -3.93 24.98
C PRO A 17 -7.65 -5.31 24.78
N HIS A 18 -8.41 -6.29 24.28
CA HIS A 18 -7.92 -7.65 24.06
C HIS A 18 -7.08 -7.78 22.78
N LEU A 19 -7.15 -6.81 21.87
CA LEU A 19 -6.43 -6.82 20.59
C LEU A 19 -4.91 -6.63 20.75
N ALA A 20 -4.43 -6.20 21.92
CA ALA A 20 -3.00 -6.10 22.23
C ALA A 20 -2.25 -7.43 22.03
N GLN A 21 -2.92 -8.56 22.31
CA GLN A 21 -2.38 -9.91 22.10
C GLN A 21 -2.07 -10.16 20.62
N ILE A 22 -2.93 -9.69 19.72
CA ILE A 22 -2.77 -9.82 18.27
C ILE A 22 -1.58 -8.99 17.79
N THR A 23 -1.45 -7.76 18.27
CA THR A 23 -0.27 -6.92 18.02
C THR A 23 1.01 -7.59 18.50
N GLY A 24 0.99 -8.22 19.68
CA GLY A 24 2.12 -8.97 20.23
C GLY A 24 2.56 -10.16 19.36
N LEU A 25 1.67 -10.72 18.56
CA LEU A 25 1.97 -11.77 17.57
C LEU A 25 2.57 -11.22 16.26
N GLY A 26 2.74 -9.89 16.15
CA GLY A 26 3.36 -9.24 14.99
C GLY A 26 2.39 -8.93 13.86
N PHE A 27 1.09 -8.78 14.17
CA PHE A 27 0.10 -8.31 13.21
C PHE A 27 0.03 -6.79 13.14
N VAL A 28 -0.39 -6.30 11.98
CA VAL A 28 -0.68 -4.89 11.70
C VAL A 28 -2.13 -4.78 11.25
N LEU A 29 -2.87 -3.83 11.80
CA LEU A 29 -4.24 -3.54 11.39
C LEU A 29 -4.24 -2.74 10.07
N PHE A 30 -4.99 -3.23 9.10
CA PHE A 30 -5.31 -2.56 7.84
C PHE A 30 -6.82 -2.38 7.68
N GLY A 31 -7.25 -1.95 6.49
CA GLY A 31 -8.66 -1.93 6.10
C GLY A 31 -9.40 -0.69 6.61
N GLY A 32 -10.72 -0.74 6.51
CA GLY A 32 -11.58 0.41 6.82
C GLY A 32 -11.49 0.86 8.28
N THR A 33 -11.26 -0.08 9.20
CA THR A 33 -11.19 0.20 10.64
C THR A 33 -9.88 0.86 11.03
N ALA A 34 -8.77 0.51 10.37
CA ALA A 34 -7.50 1.24 10.52
C ALA A 34 -7.63 2.72 10.12
N ILE A 35 -8.39 3.01 9.05
CA ILE A 35 -8.66 4.37 8.61
C ILE A 35 -9.63 5.06 9.59
N ALA A 36 -10.68 4.36 10.03
CA ALA A 36 -11.67 4.90 10.96
C ALA A 36 -11.03 5.32 12.29
N LEU A 37 -10.12 4.51 12.84
CA LEU A 37 -9.39 4.84 14.07
C LEU A 37 -8.46 6.05 13.91
N GLN A 38 -8.04 6.38 12.69
CA GLN A 38 -7.15 7.50 12.39
C GLN A 38 -7.92 8.79 12.04
N LEU A 39 -9.02 8.69 11.30
CA LEU A 39 -9.74 9.84 10.75
C LEU A 39 -11.16 10.04 11.30
N GLY A 40 -11.74 9.03 11.97
CA GLY A 40 -13.10 9.10 12.49
C GLY A 40 -14.15 9.30 11.40
N HIS A 41 -13.85 8.93 10.15
CA HIS A 41 -14.58 9.34 8.95
C HIS A 41 -15.87 8.55 8.70
N ARG A 42 -15.91 7.28 9.13
CA ARG A 42 -17.12 6.44 9.16
C ARG A 42 -16.94 5.29 10.14
N GLN A 43 -18.06 4.70 10.54
CA GLN A 43 -18.06 3.42 11.24
C GLN A 43 -17.62 2.28 10.29
N SER A 44 -16.78 1.38 10.77
CA SER A 44 -16.29 0.20 10.07
C SER A 44 -16.32 -0.98 11.04
N VAL A 45 -16.91 -2.11 10.64
CA VAL A 45 -17.37 -3.17 11.58
C VAL A 45 -16.46 -4.41 11.65
N ASP A 46 -15.37 -4.43 10.88
CA ASP A 46 -14.44 -5.56 10.78
C ASP A 46 -13.06 -5.16 11.30
N PHE A 47 -12.30 -6.08 11.91
CA PHE A 47 -10.84 -5.89 12.07
C PHE A 47 -10.10 -6.82 11.12
N ASP A 48 -9.32 -6.22 10.22
CA ASP A 48 -8.50 -6.95 9.25
C ASP A 48 -7.02 -6.84 9.63
N PHE A 49 -6.46 -7.94 10.17
CA PHE A 49 -5.09 -8.05 10.62
C PHE A 49 -4.22 -8.77 9.59
N PHE A 50 -3.06 -8.19 9.31
CA PHE A 50 -2.12 -8.70 8.32
C PHE A 50 -0.74 -8.90 8.92
N THR A 51 0.00 -9.89 8.44
CA THR A 51 1.40 -10.09 8.77
C THR A 51 2.17 -10.68 7.59
N HIS A 52 3.47 -10.38 7.51
CA HIS A 52 4.36 -10.95 6.49
C HIS A 52 4.79 -12.39 6.81
N LYS A 53 4.45 -12.90 8.00
CA LYS A 53 4.77 -14.25 8.43
C LYS A 53 3.64 -15.20 8.07
N SER A 54 3.95 -16.48 7.85
CA SER A 54 2.88 -17.48 7.77
C SER A 54 2.15 -17.59 9.11
N ILE A 55 0.84 -17.79 9.07
CA ILE A 55 -0.01 -17.90 10.27
C ILE A 55 -0.49 -19.33 10.53
N ASP A 56 -0.17 -20.30 9.66
CA ASP A 56 -0.66 -21.68 9.75
C ASP A 56 -0.42 -22.32 11.14
N ARG A 57 0.75 -22.04 11.75
CA ARG A 57 1.10 -22.55 13.08
C ARG A 57 0.45 -21.77 14.22
N SER A 58 0.06 -20.51 14.00
CA SER A 58 -0.54 -19.64 15.01
C SER A 58 -2.06 -19.59 14.97
N GLN A 59 -2.72 -20.19 13.95
CA GLN A 59 -4.19 -20.20 13.85
C GLN A 59 -4.88 -20.73 15.11
N LYS A 60 -4.35 -21.79 15.73
CA LYS A 60 -4.89 -22.32 17.00
C LYS A 60 -4.82 -21.29 18.12
N THR A 61 -3.70 -20.57 18.24
CA THR A 61 -3.53 -19.48 19.22
C THR A 61 -4.50 -18.33 18.95
N LEU A 62 -4.71 -17.97 17.68
CA LEU A 62 -5.65 -16.92 17.28
C LEU A 62 -7.12 -17.26 17.62
N LEU A 63 -7.46 -18.55 17.65
CA LEU A 63 -8.79 -19.03 18.05
C LEU A 63 -9.00 -19.12 19.58
N THR A 64 -7.93 -18.93 20.38
CA THR A 64 -7.97 -19.05 21.84
C THR A 64 -7.48 -17.79 22.54
N LEU A 65 -7.62 -16.62 21.90
CA LEU A 65 -7.21 -15.34 22.48
C LEU A 65 -8.05 -14.99 23.71
N GLU A 66 -7.40 -14.52 24.77
CA GLU A 66 -8.08 -14.18 26.01
C GLU A 66 -9.05 -13.00 25.80
N GLY A 67 -10.28 -13.12 26.31
CA GLY A 67 -11.32 -12.10 26.16
C GLY A 67 -11.98 -12.04 24.78
N ILE A 68 -11.56 -12.90 23.83
CA ILE A 68 -12.16 -13.00 22.49
C ILE A 68 -12.76 -14.39 22.31
N LYS A 69 -14.08 -14.49 22.47
CA LYS A 69 -14.80 -15.75 22.25
C LYS A 69 -15.16 -15.91 20.77
N VAL A 70 -14.60 -16.93 20.14
CA VAL A 70 -14.94 -17.33 18.76
C VAL A 70 -16.38 -17.86 18.74
N GLY A 71 -17.23 -17.28 17.90
CA GLY A 71 -18.60 -17.76 17.70
C GLY A 71 -18.73 -18.66 16.48
N THR A 72 -18.27 -18.21 15.31
CA THR A 72 -18.36 -18.99 14.06
C THR A 72 -17.12 -18.77 13.21
N ILE A 73 -16.47 -19.86 12.81
CA ILE A 73 -15.37 -19.82 11.83
C ILE A 73 -16.00 -19.65 10.44
N LEU A 74 -15.60 -18.59 9.74
CA LEU A 74 -16.10 -18.27 8.40
C LEU A 74 -15.15 -18.79 7.32
N GLN A 75 -13.85 -18.79 7.59
CA GLN A 75 -12.82 -19.33 6.71
C GLN A 75 -11.62 -19.78 7.53
N GLN A 76 -11.07 -20.95 7.21
CA GLN A 76 -9.83 -21.44 7.80
C GLN A 76 -9.06 -22.23 6.74
N GLU A 77 -8.10 -21.54 6.13
CA GLU A 77 -7.30 -22.04 5.01
C GLU A 77 -5.84 -21.69 5.24
N LYS A 78 -4.96 -22.09 4.31
CA LYS A 78 -3.55 -21.71 4.37
C LYS A 78 -3.42 -20.18 4.44
N ASP A 79 -2.69 -19.70 5.44
CA ASP A 79 -2.40 -18.30 5.72
C ASP A 79 -3.64 -17.37 5.82
N THR A 80 -4.83 -17.94 5.99
CA THR A 80 -6.08 -17.19 6.11
C THR A 80 -6.96 -17.77 7.21
N LEU A 81 -7.31 -16.93 8.19
CA LEU A 81 -8.27 -17.27 9.22
C LEU A 81 -9.27 -16.12 9.36
N VAL A 82 -10.55 -16.42 9.20
CA VAL A 82 -11.63 -15.45 9.40
C VAL A 82 -12.68 -16.07 10.30
N PHE A 83 -13.05 -15.36 11.36
CA PHE A 83 -14.12 -15.77 12.24
C PHE A 83 -14.95 -14.58 12.73
N MET A 84 -16.18 -14.90 13.13
CA MET A 84 -17.08 -14.00 13.84
C MET A 84 -17.01 -14.33 15.33
N THR A 85 -16.85 -13.34 16.19
CA THR A 85 -16.95 -13.53 17.65
C THR A 85 -18.40 -13.80 18.08
N GLU A 86 -18.60 -14.29 19.31
CA GLU A 86 -19.94 -14.37 19.91
C GLU A 86 -20.64 -13.00 19.96
N SER A 87 -19.86 -11.92 20.17
CA SER A 87 -20.31 -10.53 20.15
C SER A 87 -20.52 -9.95 18.74
N LYS A 88 -20.50 -10.77 17.69
CA LYS A 88 -20.77 -10.37 16.30
C LYS A 88 -19.76 -9.36 15.71
N VAL A 89 -18.50 -9.43 16.16
CA VAL A 89 -17.39 -8.70 15.52
C VAL A 89 -16.61 -9.66 14.63
N LYS A 90 -16.37 -9.25 13.39
CA LYS A 90 -15.57 -10.03 12.44
C LYS A 90 -14.08 -9.75 12.66
N LEU A 91 -13.29 -10.81 12.85
CA LEU A 91 -11.84 -10.76 12.85
C LEU A 91 -11.30 -11.56 11.67
N SER A 92 -10.46 -10.91 10.86
CA SER A 92 -9.78 -11.50 9.72
C SER A 92 -8.28 -11.44 9.93
N PHE A 93 -7.58 -12.55 9.69
CA PHE A 93 -6.15 -12.69 9.82
C PHE A 93 -5.57 -13.23 8.52
N PHE A 94 -4.61 -12.50 7.96
CA PHE A 94 -3.94 -12.84 6.70
C PHE A 94 -2.42 -12.91 6.93
N GLY A 95 -1.83 -14.06 6.65
CA GLY A 95 -0.40 -14.33 6.71
C GLY A 95 0.25 -14.38 5.32
N ASP A 96 1.57 -14.53 5.31
CA ASP A 96 2.40 -14.59 4.10
C ASP A 96 2.20 -13.38 3.17
N MET A 97 1.90 -12.22 3.77
CA MET A 97 1.64 -10.97 3.05
C MET A 97 2.90 -10.11 3.03
N ASP A 98 3.78 -10.34 2.07
CA ASP A 98 5.07 -9.65 1.92
C ASP A 98 4.96 -8.13 1.97
N PHE A 99 3.87 -7.55 1.44
CA PHE A 99 3.66 -6.10 1.44
C PHE A 99 3.61 -5.50 2.85
N VAL A 100 3.24 -6.27 3.87
CA VAL A 100 3.19 -5.81 5.26
C VAL A 100 4.58 -5.45 5.78
N SER A 101 5.63 -6.12 5.30
CA SER A 101 7.01 -5.78 5.65
C SER A 101 7.49 -4.47 5.01
N LYS A 102 6.84 -4.06 3.91
CA LYS A 102 7.15 -2.83 3.16
C LYS A 102 6.31 -1.64 3.61
N ALA A 103 5.15 -1.91 4.20
CA ALA A 103 4.26 -0.91 4.75
C ALA A 103 4.85 -0.30 6.03
N LYS A 104 4.70 1.01 6.19
CA LYS A 104 4.96 1.66 7.48
C LYS A 104 3.77 1.40 8.39
N ALA A 105 4.03 1.27 9.69
CA ALA A 105 2.99 1.09 10.68
C ALA A 105 3.41 1.71 12.00
N THR A 106 2.47 2.37 12.66
CA THR A 106 2.67 3.09 13.91
C THR A 106 1.90 2.41 15.02
N GLN A 107 2.53 2.30 16.19
CA GLN A 107 1.84 1.83 17.38
C GLN A 107 0.92 2.94 17.91
N THR A 108 -0.29 2.58 18.33
CA THR A 108 -1.21 3.50 18.99
C THR A 108 -0.63 3.94 20.34
N ASP A 109 -0.99 5.15 20.80
CA ASP A 109 -0.43 5.72 22.04
C ASP A 109 -0.80 4.90 23.29
N ASP A 110 -1.89 4.14 23.22
CA ASP A 110 -2.33 3.18 24.25
C ASP A 110 -1.61 1.81 24.16
N GLY A 111 -0.77 1.61 23.14
CA GLY A 111 -0.01 0.38 22.92
C GLY A 111 -0.80 -0.81 22.38
N ILE A 112 -2.13 -0.68 22.19
CA ILE A 112 -3.03 -1.80 21.89
C ILE A 112 -2.89 -2.30 20.45
N LEU A 113 -2.76 -1.39 19.49
CA LEU A 113 -2.71 -1.72 18.08
C LEU A 113 -1.43 -1.23 17.43
N ARG A 114 -0.97 -1.98 16.42
CA ARG A 114 -0.08 -1.46 15.39
C ARG A 114 -0.91 -1.26 14.13
N ILE A 115 -0.98 -0.02 13.64
CA ILE A 115 -1.87 0.36 12.53
C ILE A 115 -1.00 0.78 11.34
N ALA A 116 -1.36 0.32 10.14
CA ALA A 116 -0.72 0.76 8.91
C ALA A 116 -0.86 2.27 8.71
N ASP A 117 0.18 2.89 8.17
CA ASP A 117 0.14 4.32 7.87
C ASP A 117 -0.87 4.63 6.75
N MET A 118 -1.28 5.88 6.69
CA MET A 118 -2.35 6.28 5.78
C MET A 118 -2.00 6.09 4.30
N GLN A 119 -0.70 6.15 3.94
CA GLN A 119 -0.25 5.91 2.57
C GLN A 119 -0.38 4.42 2.19
N SER A 120 0.01 3.51 3.09
CA SER A 120 -0.19 2.07 2.89
C SER A 120 -1.67 1.68 2.88
N LEU A 121 -2.50 2.36 3.69
CA LEU A 121 -3.96 2.18 3.68
C LEU A 121 -4.57 2.65 2.36
N LEU A 122 -4.13 3.77 1.82
CA LEU A 122 -4.56 4.23 0.50
C LEU A 122 -4.16 3.23 -0.58
N ALA A 123 -2.91 2.76 -0.61
CA ALA A 123 -2.44 1.78 -1.59
C ALA A 123 -3.24 0.46 -1.54
N THR A 124 -3.53 -0.05 -0.34
CA THR A 124 -4.33 -1.28 -0.18
C THR A 124 -5.80 -1.07 -0.57
N LYS A 125 -6.35 0.13 -0.38
CA LYS A 125 -7.69 0.49 -0.90
C LYS A 125 -7.71 0.55 -2.43
N LEU A 126 -6.69 1.16 -3.06
CA LEU A 126 -6.57 1.16 -4.52
C LEU A 126 -6.52 -0.26 -5.09
N LYS A 127 -5.74 -1.16 -4.47
CA LYS A 127 -5.75 -2.58 -4.84
C LYS A 127 -7.14 -3.19 -4.73
N ALA A 128 -7.86 -2.95 -3.63
CA ALA A 128 -9.20 -3.50 -3.43
C ALA A 128 -10.20 -3.04 -4.51
N THR A 129 -10.06 -1.82 -5.05
CA THR A 129 -10.93 -1.35 -6.15
C THR A 129 -10.79 -2.15 -7.44
N CYS A 130 -9.69 -2.88 -7.63
CA CYS A 130 -9.55 -3.80 -8.76
C CYS A 130 -10.39 -5.07 -8.60
N ASP A 131 -10.68 -5.47 -7.36
CA ASP A 131 -11.44 -6.69 -7.08
C ASP A 131 -12.94 -6.41 -6.96
N ARG A 132 -13.31 -5.18 -6.58
CA ARG A 132 -14.71 -4.80 -6.31
C ARG A 132 -14.95 -3.29 -6.38
N ALA A 133 -16.18 -2.93 -6.71
CA ALA A 133 -16.67 -1.55 -6.69
C ALA A 133 -17.62 -1.33 -5.50
N GLU A 134 -17.06 -1.15 -4.30
CA GLU A 134 -17.84 -0.88 -3.09
C GLU A 134 -17.67 0.58 -2.64
N TYR A 135 -18.78 1.25 -2.34
CA TYR A 135 -18.85 2.65 -1.89
C TYR A 135 -17.83 2.96 -0.78
N LYS A 136 -17.71 2.07 0.21
CA LYS A 136 -16.82 2.27 1.35
C LYS A 136 -15.34 2.36 0.93
N ASP A 137 -14.93 1.64 -0.11
CA ASP A 137 -13.53 1.68 -0.58
C ASP A 137 -13.25 3.02 -1.26
N TYR A 138 -14.17 3.52 -2.08
CA TYR A 138 -14.05 4.81 -2.76
C TYR A 138 -14.19 6.00 -1.80
N PHE A 139 -15.10 5.89 -0.82
CA PHE A 139 -15.26 6.89 0.24
C PHE A 139 -14.00 6.99 1.11
N ASP A 140 -13.39 5.86 1.47
CA ASP A 140 -12.13 5.82 2.20
C ASP A 140 -11.02 6.52 1.39
N ILE A 141 -10.89 6.22 0.10
CA ILE A 141 -9.92 6.86 -0.81
C ILE A 141 -10.14 8.38 -0.87
N ALA A 142 -11.37 8.82 -1.13
CA ALA A 142 -11.71 10.24 -1.22
C ALA A 142 -11.45 10.97 0.12
N THR A 143 -11.71 10.31 1.25
CA THR A 143 -11.45 10.87 2.58
C THR A 143 -9.94 11.05 2.81
N ILE A 144 -9.13 10.04 2.50
CA ILE A 144 -7.67 10.12 2.67
C ILE A 144 -7.10 11.27 1.84
N LEU A 145 -7.47 11.35 0.56
CA LEU A 145 -7.01 12.40 -0.35
C LEU A 145 -7.47 13.81 0.07
N ARG A 146 -8.59 13.92 0.79
CA ARG A 146 -9.13 15.20 1.26
C ARG A 146 -8.52 15.66 2.58
N GLN A 147 -8.29 14.73 3.51
CA GLN A 147 -7.95 15.06 4.90
C GLN A 147 -6.46 14.94 5.22
N THR A 148 -5.64 14.48 4.28
CA THR A 148 -4.20 14.27 4.47
C THR A 148 -3.41 14.81 3.28
N ASP A 149 -2.11 14.99 3.45
CA ASP A 149 -1.20 15.43 2.39
C ASP A 149 -0.77 14.28 1.44
N ILE A 150 -1.40 13.12 1.55
CA ILE A 150 -1.09 11.96 0.72
C ILE A 150 -1.71 12.13 -0.65
N SER A 151 -0.87 12.01 -1.68
CA SER A 151 -1.31 12.10 -3.07
C SER A 151 -1.58 10.71 -3.68
N LEU A 152 -2.53 10.67 -4.62
CA LEU A 152 -2.88 9.44 -5.34
C LEU A 152 -1.68 8.83 -6.08
N LYS A 153 -0.80 9.66 -6.65
CA LYS A 153 0.45 9.23 -7.31
C LYS A 153 1.37 8.44 -6.38
N ASN A 154 1.52 8.86 -5.13
CA ASN A 154 2.41 8.18 -4.17
C ASN A 154 1.83 6.81 -3.80
N ALA A 155 0.52 6.74 -3.58
CA ALA A 155 -0.15 5.48 -3.31
C ALA A 155 -0.12 4.51 -4.51
N LEU A 156 -0.24 5.00 -5.75
CA LEU A 156 -0.07 4.17 -6.95
C LEU A 156 1.35 3.60 -7.07
N ASN A 157 2.36 4.40 -6.74
CA ASN A 157 3.73 3.91 -6.67
C ASN A 157 3.86 2.78 -5.63
N ASP A 158 3.23 2.93 -4.47
CA ASP A 158 3.23 1.89 -3.41
C ASP A 158 2.47 0.63 -3.82
N VAL A 159 1.38 0.74 -4.60
CA VAL A 159 0.71 -0.42 -5.21
C VAL A 159 1.72 -1.26 -6.01
N GLY A 160 2.56 -0.61 -6.84
CA GLY A 160 3.61 -1.31 -7.59
C GLY A 160 4.67 -1.95 -6.69
N VAL A 161 5.02 -1.31 -5.57
CA VAL A 161 5.98 -1.85 -4.59
C VAL A 161 5.41 -3.05 -3.81
N PHE A 162 4.13 -2.98 -3.46
CA PHE A 162 3.43 -3.97 -2.65
C PHE A 162 3.08 -5.22 -3.47
N PHE A 163 2.51 -5.02 -4.65
CA PHE A 163 1.87 -6.08 -5.44
C PHE A 163 2.57 -6.39 -6.76
N GLY A 164 3.66 -5.69 -7.07
CA GLY A 164 4.51 -5.95 -8.24
C GLY A 164 4.48 -4.83 -9.28
N SER A 165 5.58 -4.65 -10.01
CA SER A 165 5.73 -3.59 -11.01
C SER A 165 4.75 -3.69 -12.18
N ASP A 166 4.27 -4.89 -12.46
CA ASP A 166 3.35 -5.19 -13.56
C ASP A 166 1.88 -5.02 -13.15
N PHE A 167 1.62 -4.53 -11.93
CA PHE A 167 0.27 -4.29 -11.45
C PHE A 167 -0.46 -3.27 -12.35
N PRO A 168 -1.73 -3.51 -12.74
CA PRO A 168 -2.41 -2.70 -13.74
C PRO A 168 -2.89 -1.33 -13.20
N LEU A 169 -1.96 -0.41 -12.93
CA LEU A 169 -2.24 0.93 -12.36
C LEU A 169 -3.24 1.75 -13.19
N VAL A 170 -3.26 1.57 -14.51
CA VAL A 170 -4.24 2.22 -15.40
C VAL A 170 -5.67 1.75 -15.12
N GLN A 171 -5.87 0.50 -14.72
CA GLN A 171 -7.20 -0.02 -14.39
C GLN A 171 -7.74 0.62 -13.10
N ILE A 172 -6.87 0.82 -12.09
CA ILE A 172 -7.22 1.57 -10.88
C ILE A 172 -7.75 2.95 -11.25
N LEU A 173 -6.98 3.71 -12.05
CA LEU A 173 -7.36 5.07 -12.45
C LEU A 173 -8.68 5.13 -13.20
N LYS A 174 -8.96 4.14 -14.07
CA LYS A 174 -10.24 4.04 -14.76
C LYS A 174 -11.38 3.78 -13.79
N GLY A 175 -11.21 2.82 -12.86
CA GLY A 175 -12.20 2.50 -11.84
C GLY A 175 -12.57 3.71 -10.99
N LEU A 176 -11.58 4.50 -10.56
CA LEU A 176 -11.79 5.75 -9.80
C LEU A 176 -12.57 6.84 -10.53
N THR A 177 -12.84 6.67 -11.83
CA THR A 177 -13.61 7.61 -12.65
C THR A 177 -14.91 7.04 -13.20
N TYR A 178 -15.25 5.80 -12.84
CA TYR A 178 -16.46 5.11 -13.27
C TYR A 178 -17.35 4.80 -12.05
N PHE A 179 -18.52 5.43 -11.98
CA PHE A 179 -19.37 5.41 -10.78
C PHE A 179 -20.71 4.67 -10.96
N ASP A 180 -20.86 3.97 -12.09
CA ASP A 180 -22.09 3.23 -12.40
C ASP A 180 -22.06 1.79 -11.87
N ASP A 181 -20.92 1.35 -11.31
CA ASP A 181 -20.78 0.03 -10.69
C ASP A 181 -21.28 -0.03 -9.25
N GLY A 182 -21.73 -1.21 -8.84
CA GLY A 182 -22.01 -1.56 -7.44
C GLY A 182 -22.95 -0.55 -6.75
N ASP A 183 -22.52 -0.05 -5.59
CA ASP A 183 -23.24 0.97 -4.82
C ASP A 183 -22.56 2.36 -4.88
N LEU A 184 -21.76 2.62 -5.92
CA LEU A 184 -21.02 3.88 -6.09
C LEU A 184 -21.90 5.11 -6.32
N HIS A 185 -23.17 4.93 -6.69
CA HIS A 185 -24.17 5.99 -6.74
C HIS A 185 -24.33 6.73 -5.39
N ARG A 186 -23.92 6.11 -4.27
CA ARG A 186 -23.92 6.70 -2.93
C ARG A 186 -22.83 7.75 -2.70
N LEU A 187 -21.80 7.81 -3.55
CA LEU A 187 -20.76 8.84 -3.48
C LEU A 187 -21.36 10.22 -3.73
N THR A 188 -20.92 11.22 -2.96
CA THR A 188 -21.34 12.59 -3.21
C THR A 188 -20.71 13.12 -4.50
N GLU A 189 -21.33 14.14 -5.11
CA GLU A 189 -20.74 14.82 -6.26
C GLU A 189 -19.38 15.45 -5.95
N GLN A 190 -19.12 15.80 -4.68
CA GLN A 190 -17.81 16.28 -4.24
C GLN A 190 -16.76 15.17 -4.23
N ASP A 191 -17.12 13.97 -3.74
CA ASP A 191 -16.24 12.80 -3.78
C ASP A 191 -15.89 12.43 -5.22
N LYS A 192 -16.90 12.35 -6.11
CA LYS A 192 -16.69 12.02 -7.52
C LYS A 192 -15.76 13.03 -8.22
N LYS A 193 -16.00 14.33 -8.02
CA LYS A 193 -15.15 15.40 -8.59
C LYS A 193 -13.71 15.34 -8.08
N LEU A 194 -13.52 15.06 -6.78
CA LEU A 194 -12.20 14.86 -6.19
C LEU A 194 -11.49 13.68 -6.85
N LEU A 195 -12.14 12.51 -6.91
CA LEU A 195 -11.55 11.30 -7.51
C LEU A 195 -11.19 11.51 -8.98
N ILE A 196 -12.04 12.19 -9.77
CA ILE A 196 -11.74 12.54 -11.17
C ILE A 196 -10.50 13.44 -11.25
N LYS A 197 -10.45 14.51 -10.43
CA LYS A 197 -9.32 15.46 -10.42
C LYS A 197 -8.01 14.74 -10.10
N GLU A 198 -7.98 13.99 -9.00
CA GLU A 198 -6.78 13.27 -8.54
C GLU A 198 -6.37 12.20 -9.54
N SER A 199 -7.32 11.48 -10.14
CA SER A 199 -7.05 10.48 -11.18
C SER A 199 -6.43 11.10 -12.44
N LYS A 200 -6.86 12.30 -12.83
CA LYS A 200 -6.27 13.03 -13.97
C LYS A 200 -4.82 13.41 -13.70
N GLU A 201 -4.53 13.98 -12.52
CA GLU A 201 -3.17 14.34 -12.12
C GLU A 201 -2.26 13.10 -12.02
N ALA A 202 -2.77 12.03 -11.40
CA ALA A 202 -2.06 10.76 -11.30
C ALA A 202 -1.83 10.09 -12.66
N SER A 203 -2.77 10.20 -13.60
CA SER A 203 -2.61 9.69 -14.97
C SER A 203 -1.49 10.41 -15.72
N GLN A 204 -1.38 11.73 -15.57
CA GLN A 204 -0.29 12.50 -16.20
C GLN A 204 1.07 12.10 -15.63
N TRP A 205 1.15 11.94 -14.31
CA TRP A 205 2.35 11.44 -13.64
C TRP A 205 2.72 10.03 -14.12
N LEU A 206 1.74 9.12 -14.24
CA LEU A 206 1.96 7.74 -14.69
C LEU A 206 2.48 7.69 -16.13
N SER A 207 1.94 8.51 -17.02
CA SER A 207 2.45 8.64 -18.39
C SER A 207 3.92 9.11 -18.39
N ALA A 208 4.26 10.14 -17.61
CA ALA A 208 5.63 10.61 -17.48
C ALA A 208 6.57 9.53 -16.90
N ALA A 209 6.09 8.72 -15.94
CA ALA A 209 6.82 7.60 -15.38
C ALA A 209 7.16 6.54 -16.45
N TYR A 210 6.18 6.13 -17.24
CA TYR A 210 6.39 5.16 -18.32
C TYR A 210 7.32 5.68 -19.42
N GLU A 211 7.20 6.95 -19.80
CA GLU A 211 8.12 7.56 -20.77
C GLU A 211 9.56 7.58 -20.27
N LEU A 212 9.76 7.94 -18.99
CA LEU A 212 11.08 8.02 -18.39
C LEU A 212 11.71 6.62 -18.24
N GLN A 213 10.92 5.63 -17.82
CA GLN A 213 11.33 4.23 -17.79
C GLN A 213 11.74 3.73 -19.19
N ALA A 214 10.94 4.02 -20.23
CA ALA A 214 11.27 3.62 -21.60
C ALA A 214 12.52 4.33 -22.15
N LYS A 215 12.77 5.59 -21.77
CA LYS A 215 14.03 6.29 -22.08
C LYS A 215 15.20 5.61 -21.37
N PHE A 216 15.05 5.29 -20.09
CA PHE A 216 16.07 4.61 -19.30
C PHE A 216 16.43 3.24 -19.88
N ASP A 217 15.44 2.41 -20.19
CA ASP A 217 15.65 1.07 -20.74
C ASP A 217 16.37 1.10 -22.10
N ARG A 218 16.06 2.10 -22.95
CA ARG A 218 16.78 2.31 -24.21
C ARG A 218 18.26 2.65 -23.98
N VAL A 219 18.55 3.55 -23.04
CA VAL A 219 19.93 3.92 -22.70
C VAL A 219 20.68 2.73 -22.11
N LEU A 220 20.05 1.98 -21.19
CA LEU A 220 20.62 0.78 -20.60
C LEU A 220 20.94 -0.27 -21.67
N GLY A 221 20.01 -0.51 -22.61
CA GLY A 221 20.26 -1.41 -23.74
C GLY A 221 21.42 -0.96 -24.64
N ASN A 222 21.68 0.35 -24.76
CA ASN A 222 22.84 0.84 -25.51
C ASN A 222 24.16 0.61 -24.76
N ILE A 223 24.17 0.76 -23.43
CA ILE A 223 25.31 0.41 -22.57
C ILE A 223 25.66 -1.07 -22.74
N GLU A 224 24.65 -1.93 -22.77
CA GLU A 224 24.80 -3.38 -22.89
C GLU A 224 25.38 -3.83 -24.24
N ARG A 225 25.10 -3.08 -25.33
CA ARG A 225 25.50 -3.46 -26.69
C ARG A 225 26.78 -2.82 -27.18
N THR A 226 27.14 -1.64 -26.68
CA THR A 226 28.31 -0.92 -27.21
C THR A 226 29.63 -1.58 -26.80
N SER A 227 30.53 -1.75 -27.76
CA SER A 227 31.93 -2.14 -27.54
C SER A 227 32.86 -0.93 -27.35
N ASP A 228 32.43 0.27 -27.76
CA ASP A 228 33.19 1.52 -27.61
C ASP A 228 33.04 2.05 -26.17
N GLU A 229 34.17 2.14 -25.46
CA GLU A 229 34.25 2.60 -24.07
C GLU A 229 33.83 4.06 -23.89
N LYS A 230 34.20 4.96 -24.82
CA LYS A 230 33.81 6.38 -24.75
C LYS A 230 32.31 6.54 -24.96
N GLN A 231 31.72 5.76 -25.85
CA GLN A 231 30.26 5.75 -26.02
C GLN A 231 29.57 5.17 -24.79
N ARG A 232 30.13 4.10 -24.20
CA ARG A 232 29.60 3.50 -22.98
C ARG A 232 29.57 4.49 -21.83
N GLU A 233 30.64 5.25 -21.62
CA GLU A 233 30.73 6.28 -20.60
C GLU A 233 29.66 7.37 -20.79
N LYS A 234 29.47 7.87 -22.02
CA LYS A 234 28.40 8.83 -22.33
C LYS A 234 27.00 8.29 -22.02
N PHE A 235 26.73 7.02 -22.32
CA PHE A 235 25.44 6.42 -22.00
C PHE A 235 25.26 6.24 -20.49
N LEU A 236 26.31 5.93 -19.73
CA LEU A 236 26.25 5.85 -18.26
C LEU A 236 25.89 7.20 -17.65
N GLN A 237 26.57 8.28 -18.05
CA GLN A 237 26.24 9.64 -17.61
C GLN A 237 24.78 10.00 -17.93
N LYS A 238 24.30 9.63 -19.12
CA LYS A 238 22.90 9.84 -19.51
C LYS A 238 21.93 9.03 -18.65
N ALA A 239 22.24 7.78 -18.33
CA ALA A 239 21.41 6.93 -17.47
C ALA A 239 21.33 7.50 -16.04
N GLU A 240 22.46 7.98 -15.50
CA GLU A 240 22.51 8.66 -14.20
C GLU A 240 21.71 9.96 -14.19
N SER A 241 21.76 10.76 -15.28
CA SER A 241 20.91 11.93 -15.44
C SER A 241 19.42 11.58 -15.45
N LEU A 242 19.03 10.48 -16.09
CA LEU A 242 17.64 10.01 -16.08
C LEU A 242 17.21 9.53 -14.69
N CYS A 243 18.10 8.89 -13.92
CA CYS A 243 17.84 8.55 -12.52
C CYS A 243 17.60 9.81 -11.67
N LYS A 244 18.41 10.86 -11.84
CA LYS A 244 18.23 12.15 -11.16
C LYS A 244 16.91 12.83 -11.56
N GLU A 245 16.57 12.81 -12.85
CA GLU A 245 15.29 13.32 -13.35
C GLU A 245 14.11 12.55 -12.71
N ALA A 246 14.22 11.22 -12.61
CA ALA A 246 13.21 10.37 -12.00
C ALA A 246 13.01 10.72 -10.52
N GLN A 247 14.12 10.86 -9.78
CA GLN A 247 14.11 11.28 -8.37
C GLN A 247 13.43 12.65 -8.19
N GLY A 248 13.78 13.64 -9.01
CA GLY A 248 13.18 14.97 -8.95
C GLY A 248 11.69 15.01 -9.28
N LYS A 249 11.17 14.00 -10.01
CA LYS A 249 9.75 13.83 -10.34
C LYS A 249 9.03 12.84 -9.42
N HIS A 250 9.68 12.33 -8.38
CA HIS A 250 9.19 11.25 -7.53
C HIS A 250 8.73 10.01 -8.33
N ILE A 251 9.45 9.70 -9.41
CA ILE A 251 9.24 8.52 -10.24
C ILE A 251 10.26 7.47 -9.83
N ARG A 252 9.79 6.24 -9.57
CA ARG A 252 10.66 5.12 -9.28
C ARG A 252 10.89 4.29 -10.55
N LEU A 253 12.13 4.27 -11.01
CA LEU A 253 12.54 3.37 -12.10
C LEU A 253 12.63 1.92 -11.60
N ASP A 254 12.49 0.96 -12.52
CA ASP A 254 12.59 -0.47 -12.22
C ASP A 254 13.91 -0.79 -11.48
N SER A 255 13.79 -1.40 -10.30
CA SER A 255 14.94 -1.62 -9.42
C SER A 255 15.94 -2.63 -9.99
N LYS A 256 15.51 -3.60 -10.79
CA LYS A 256 16.40 -4.56 -11.46
C LYS A 256 17.20 -3.86 -12.55
N ARG A 257 16.57 -2.95 -13.30
CA ARG A 257 17.22 -2.12 -14.33
C ARG A 257 18.23 -1.15 -13.71
N VAL A 258 17.87 -0.49 -12.61
CA VAL A 258 18.78 0.38 -11.86
C VAL A 258 19.96 -0.43 -11.27
N GLY A 259 19.71 -1.61 -10.71
CA GLY A 259 20.76 -2.49 -10.21
C GLY A 259 21.74 -2.96 -11.30
N ARG A 260 21.26 -3.15 -12.54
CA ARG A 260 22.13 -3.40 -13.70
C ARG A 260 23.03 -2.20 -14.00
N LEU A 261 22.48 -0.99 -14.02
CA LEU A 261 23.25 0.23 -14.22
C LEU A 261 24.39 0.33 -13.19
N ASP A 262 24.08 0.14 -11.90
CA ASP A 262 25.08 0.19 -10.82
C ASP A 262 26.24 -0.80 -11.03
N LYS A 263 25.94 -1.98 -11.57
CA LYS A 263 26.96 -2.99 -11.91
C LYS A 263 27.86 -2.52 -13.05
N TYR A 264 27.33 -1.79 -14.03
CA TYR A 264 28.12 -1.22 -15.13
C TYR A 264 28.99 -0.05 -14.65
N SER A 265 28.44 0.88 -13.86
CA SER A 265 29.21 2.01 -13.32
C SER A 265 30.41 1.53 -12.48
N LYS A 266 30.21 0.49 -11.64
CA LYS A 266 31.30 -0.10 -10.84
C LYS A 266 32.42 -0.74 -11.68
N ARG A 267 32.10 -1.33 -12.83
CA ARG A 267 33.09 -1.99 -13.70
C ARG A 267 34.04 -1.02 -14.40
N ILE A 268 33.65 0.25 -14.56
CA ILE A 268 34.41 1.27 -15.29
C ILE A 268 35.20 2.18 -14.33
N GLY A 269 35.14 1.92 -13.02
CA GLY A 269 35.86 2.73 -12.04
C GLY A 269 35.24 4.11 -11.84
N ILE A 270 33.99 4.33 -12.25
CA ILE A 270 33.18 5.47 -11.80
C ILE A 270 32.84 5.18 -10.34
N ASN A 271 33.79 5.48 -9.45
CA ASN A 271 33.58 5.47 -8.01
C ASN A 271 32.49 6.50 -7.72
N LYS A 272 31.32 6.03 -7.24
CA LYS A 272 30.36 6.90 -6.59
C LYS A 272 31.07 7.51 -5.39
N ASP A 273 31.37 8.80 -5.44
CA ASP A 273 31.57 9.53 -4.20
C ASP A 273 30.32 9.31 -3.34
N LYS A 274 30.58 8.91 -2.11
CA LYS A 274 29.61 8.51 -1.10
C LYS A 274 28.57 9.62 -0.91
N GLY A 275 27.29 9.27 -1.06
CA GLY A 275 26.21 10.20 -0.79
C GLY A 275 24.81 9.63 -1.01
N LEU A 276 24.60 8.33 -0.77
CA LEU A 276 23.27 7.73 -0.62
C LEU A 276 23.41 6.53 0.32
N GLY A 277 23.47 6.83 1.61
CA GLY A 277 23.37 5.86 2.70
C GLY A 277 22.63 6.55 3.84
N GLU A 278 21.43 6.05 4.12
CA GLU A 278 20.73 6.08 5.41
C GLU A 278 20.52 7.47 6.05
N GLU A 279 19.32 8.02 5.81
CA GLU A 279 18.35 8.41 6.85
C GLU A 279 16.93 8.41 6.25
#